data_AF-A0AA40WEW9-F1
#
_entry.id   AF-A0AA40WEW9-F1
#
_cell.length_a   1.000
_cell.length_b   1.000
_cell.length_c   1.000
_cell.angle_alpha   90.00
_cell.angle_beta   90.00
_cell.angle_gamma   90.00
#
_symmetry.space_group_name_H-M   'P 1'
#
loop_
_entity.id
_entity.type
_entity.pdbx_description
1 polymer ?
#
loop_
_entity_poly.entity_id
_entity_poly.type
_entity_poly.pdbx_seq_one_letter_code
_entity_poly.pdbx_strand_id
1 'polypeptide(L)'
;MESITEIENRCYHCNTQIRSEKEKIYAELKGKTELFCCFGCKSLATLLMENGLTRFYDLRGSGILEPASYVRPNPENLETDSTYQEYVIQKGNGICETLITIGKIHCSACVWLNERVVSE
;
A
#
# COMPACT_ATOMS: atom_id res chain seq x y z
N MET A 1 -5.78 -38.28 -5.55
CA MET A 1 -4.64 -37.36 -5.29
C MET A 1 -5.06 -36.01 -5.84
N GLU A 2 -5.93 -35.31 -5.10
CA GLU A 2 -6.50 -34.03 -5.54
C GLU A 2 -5.95 -32.89 -4.69
N SER A 3 -5.46 -31.90 -5.42
CA SER A 3 -4.85 -30.64 -4.99
C SER A 3 -5.89 -29.73 -4.32
N ILE A 4 -5.80 -29.50 -3.00
CA ILE A 4 -6.71 -28.59 -2.28
C ILE A 4 -5.99 -27.51 -1.42
N THR A 5 -4.67 -27.51 -1.27
CA THR A 5 -4.00 -26.63 -0.27
C THR A 5 -3.33 -25.34 -0.78
N GLU A 6 -3.62 -24.85 -1.99
CA GLU A 6 -2.94 -23.65 -2.54
C GLU A 6 -3.68 -22.31 -2.33
N ILE A 7 -4.97 -22.30 -1.98
CA ILE A 7 -5.76 -21.06 -1.82
C ILE A 7 -5.66 -20.50 -0.39
N GLU A 8 -5.51 -21.34 0.63
CA GLU A 8 -5.53 -20.95 2.05
C GLU A 8 -4.29 -20.15 2.54
N ASN A 9 -3.28 -19.97 1.70
CA ASN A 9 -2.01 -19.33 2.06
C ASN A 9 -1.68 -18.09 1.21
N ARG A 10 -2.67 -17.37 0.69
CA ARG A 10 -2.43 -16.13 -0.06
C ARG A 10 -2.91 -14.91 0.71
N CYS A 11 -2.14 -13.83 0.59
CA CYS A 11 -2.52 -12.54 1.15
C CYS A 11 -3.76 -11.99 0.42
N TYR A 12 -4.78 -11.61 1.19
CA TYR A 12 -6.01 -11.00 0.70
C TYR A 12 -5.75 -9.73 -0.13
N HIS A 13 -4.72 -8.95 0.19
CA HIS A 13 -4.47 -7.66 -0.47
C HIS A 13 -3.61 -7.79 -1.74
N CYS A 14 -2.49 -8.50 -1.67
CA CYS A 14 -1.48 -8.52 -2.72
C CYS A 14 -1.36 -9.86 -3.47
N ASN A 15 -2.16 -10.86 -3.12
CA ASN A 15 -2.16 -12.22 -3.69
C ASN A 15 -0.83 -13.01 -3.55
N THR A 16 0.20 -12.44 -2.91
CA THR A 16 1.46 -13.14 -2.63
C THR A 16 1.23 -14.34 -1.71
N GLN A 17 1.95 -15.42 -1.97
CA GLN A 17 1.94 -16.61 -1.13
C GLN A 17 2.66 -16.34 0.20
N ILE A 18 2.04 -16.75 1.30
CA ILE A 18 2.59 -16.67 2.65
C ILE A 18 3.26 -18.02 2.94
N ARG A 19 4.57 -17.99 3.18
CA ARG A 19 5.39 -19.21 3.25
C ARG A 19 5.52 -19.75 4.67
N SER A 20 5.37 -18.89 5.68
CA SER A 20 5.50 -19.26 7.08
C SER A 20 4.25 -18.93 7.86
N GLU A 21 3.83 -19.83 8.76
CA GLU A 21 2.73 -19.59 9.69
C GLU A 21 2.99 -18.35 10.57
N LYS A 22 4.26 -18.07 10.88
CA LYS A 22 4.66 -16.89 11.69
C LYS A 22 4.45 -15.55 10.97
N GLU A 23 4.33 -15.57 9.64
CA GLU A 23 4.10 -14.38 8.82
C GLU A 23 2.61 -14.11 8.61
N LYS A 24 1.74 -15.06 8.99
CA LYS A 24 0.30 -14.91 8.83
C LYS A 24 -0.24 -13.92 9.84
N ILE A 25 -0.97 -12.94 9.32
CA ILE A 25 -1.73 -11.99 10.11
C ILE A 25 -3.19 -12.16 9.73
N TYR A 26 -4.02 -12.50 10.70
CA TYR A 26 -5.46 -12.60 10.53
C TYR A 26 -6.12 -11.33 11.05
N ALA A 27 -7.10 -10.81 10.30
CA ALA A 27 -7.89 -9.67 10.72
C ALA A 27 -9.32 -9.76 10.20
N GLU A 28 -10.27 -9.29 11.01
CA GLU A 28 -11.66 -9.12 10.58
C GLU A 28 -11.79 -7.92 9.65
N LEU A 29 -12.31 -8.13 8.45
CA LEU A 29 -12.76 -7.09 7.52
C LEU A 29 -14.21 -7.35 7.12
N LYS A 30 -15.12 -6.45 7.52
CA LYS A 30 -16.58 -6.54 7.24
C LYS A 30 -17.20 -7.90 7.60
N GLY A 31 -16.81 -8.47 8.75
CA GLY A 31 -17.37 -9.73 9.27
C GLY A 31 -16.81 -11.00 8.62
N LYS A 32 -15.68 -10.88 7.91
CA LYS A 32 -14.90 -12.01 7.42
C LYS A 32 -13.48 -11.90 7.97
N THR A 33 -12.97 -13.01 8.51
CA THR A 33 -11.56 -13.15 8.83
C THR A 33 -10.77 -13.31 7.53
N GLU A 34 -9.90 -12.35 7.24
CA GLU A 34 -9.01 -12.34 6.08
C GLU A 34 -7.55 -12.53 6.50
N LEU A 35 -6.75 -13.08 5.59
CA LEU A 35 -5.35 -13.42 5.79
C LEU A 35 -4.42 -12.42 5.10
N PHE A 36 -3.36 -11.97 5.79
CA PHE A 36 -2.39 -10.99 5.29
C PHE A 36 -0.94 -11.46 5.49
N CYS A 37 -0.06 -11.10 4.55
CA CYS A 37 1.38 -11.39 4.64
C CYS A 37 2.17 -10.39 5.50
N CYS A 38 1.61 -9.20 5.77
CA CYS A 38 2.24 -8.18 6.59
C CYS A 38 1.21 -7.14 7.08
N PHE A 39 1.58 -6.35 8.09
CA PHE A 39 0.72 -5.27 8.61
C PHE A 39 0.42 -4.19 7.58
N GLY A 40 1.33 -3.92 6.64
CA GLY A 40 1.09 -2.96 5.55
C GLY A 40 -0.07 -3.39 4.66
N CYS A 41 -0.12 -4.66 4.27
CA CYS A 41 -1.22 -5.22 3.48
C CYS A 41 -2.55 -5.19 4.24
N LYS A 42 -2.53 -5.48 5.56
CA LYS A 42 -3.71 -5.35 6.41
C LYS A 42 -4.20 -3.89 6.42
N SER A 43 -3.33 -2.93 6.73
CA SER A 43 -3.69 -1.52 6.84
C SER A 43 -4.21 -0.94 5.53
N LEU A 44 -3.58 -1.26 4.39
CA LEU A 44 -4.07 -0.84 3.08
C LEU A 44 -5.45 -1.43 2.78
N ALA A 45 -5.67 -2.71 3.12
CA ALA A 45 -6.96 -3.32 2.90
C ALA A 45 -8.08 -2.70 3.75
N THR A 46 -7.79 -2.41 5.02
CA THR A 46 -8.70 -1.67 5.90
C THR A 46 -9.00 -0.28 5.33
N LEU A 47 -7.97 0.48 4.96
CA LEU A 47 -8.13 1.82 4.40
C LEU A 47 -8.99 1.83 3.13
N LEU A 48 -8.71 0.93 2.17
CA LEU A 48 -9.49 0.82 0.95
C LEU A 48 -10.95 0.47 1.24
N MET A 49 -11.19 -0.42 2.20
CA MET A 49 -12.54 -0.83 2.58
C MET A 49 -13.34 0.27 3.27
N GLU A 50 -12.72 1.00 4.19
CA GLU A 50 -13.33 2.11 4.93
C GLU A 50 -13.68 3.28 4.01
N ASN A 51 -12.87 3.52 2.98
CA ASN A 51 -13.09 4.60 2.00
C ASN A 51 -13.94 4.16 0.80
N GLY A 52 -14.53 2.96 0.82
CA GLY A 52 -15.35 2.47 -0.30
C GLY A 52 -14.58 2.22 -1.59
N LEU A 53 -13.25 2.08 -1.52
CA LEU A 53 -12.35 1.92 -2.66
C LEU A 53 -12.17 0.44 -3.08
N THR A 54 -13.20 -0.38 -2.84
CA THR A 54 -13.11 -1.84 -2.97
C THR A 54 -13.00 -2.32 -4.41
N ARG A 55 -13.35 -1.48 -5.41
CA ARG A 55 -13.14 -1.75 -6.83
C ARG A 55 -11.67 -2.03 -7.17
N PHE A 56 -10.75 -1.59 -6.31
CA PHE A 56 -9.34 -2.00 -6.35
C PHE A 56 -9.19 -3.53 -6.49
N TYR A 57 -9.95 -4.31 -5.72
CA TYR A 57 -9.83 -5.77 -5.70
C TYR A 57 -10.34 -6.42 -6.99
N ASP A 58 -11.38 -5.86 -7.59
CA ASP A 58 -11.89 -6.29 -8.90
C ASP A 58 -10.85 -6.03 -9.99
N LEU A 59 -10.27 -4.83 -10.00
CA LEU A 59 -9.26 -4.41 -10.98
C LEU A 59 -7.95 -5.16 -10.82
N ARG A 60 -7.53 -5.44 -9.58
CA ARG A 60 -6.36 -6.27 -9.29
C ARG A 60 -6.56 -7.70 -9.80
N GLY A 61 -7.77 -8.26 -9.65
CA GLY A 61 -8.07 -9.64 -10.02
C GLY A 61 -7.10 -10.64 -9.38
N SER A 62 -6.53 -11.53 -10.19
CA SER A 62 -5.51 -12.52 -9.81
C SER A 62 -4.07 -11.99 -9.87
N GLY A 63 -3.87 -10.70 -10.18
CA GLY A 63 -2.55 -10.08 -10.23
C GLY A 63 -1.86 -10.12 -8.88
N ILE A 64 -0.57 -10.46 -8.87
CA ILE A 64 0.26 -10.45 -7.67
C ILE A 64 0.92 -9.07 -7.57
N LEU A 65 0.79 -8.44 -6.41
CA LEU A 65 1.45 -7.17 -6.08
C LEU A 65 2.63 -7.50 -5.17
N GLU A 66 3.79 -6.91 -5.43
CA GLU A 66 4.89 -7.02 -4.49
C GLU A 66 4.62 -6.11 -3.29
N PRO A 67 4.62 -6.63 -2.05
CA PRO A 67 4.53 -5.80 -0.87
C PRO A 67 5.67 -4.77 -0.88
N ALA A 68 5.37 -3.53 -0.50
CA ALA A 68 6.41 -2.53 -0.37
C ALA A 68 7.45 -2.99 0.67
N SER A 69 8.71 -3.09 0.27
CA SER A 69 9.83 -3.24 1.21
C SER A 69 9.98 -1.92 1.96
N TYR A 70 9.30 -1.79 3.09
CA TYR A 70 9.36 -0.58 3.89
C TYR A 70 10.61 -0.59 4.77
N VAL A 71 11.65 0.11 4.33
CA VAL A 71 12.70 0.56 5.24
C VAL A 71 12.17 1.84 5.88
N ARG A 72 11.89 1.82 7.19
CA ARG A 72 11.61 3.07 7.92
C ARG A 72 12.82 3.98 7.75
N PRO A 73 12.69 5.14 7.09
CA PRO A 73 13.73 6.14 7.19
C PRO A 73 13.81 6.60 8.66
N ASN A 74 15.01 6.94 9.15
CA ASN A 74 15.11 7.60 10.45
C ASN A 74 14.45 8.99 10.31
N PRO A 75 13.34 9.28 11.03
CA PRO A 75 12.66 10.56 10.92
C PRO A 75 13.59 11.75 11.24
N GLU A 76 14.59 11.56 12.10
CA GLU A 76 15.60 12.59 12.41
C GLU A 76 16.39 13.04 11.17
N ASN A 77 16.52 12.19 10.14
CA ASN A 77 17.20 12.55 8.90
C ASN A 77 16.36 13.48 8.01
N LEU A 78 15.05 13.58 8.25
CA LEU A 78 14.14 14.40 7.46
C LEU A 78 13.89 15.79 8.08
N GLU A 79 14.22 15.98 9.36
CA GLU A 79 13.97 17.20 10.13
C GLU A 79 15.20 18.11 10.20
N THR A 80 15.97 18.20 9.11
CA THR A 80 17.14 19.08 9.04
C THR A 80 16.90 20.24 8.08
N ASP A 81 17.53 21.38 8.37
CA ASP A 81 17.53 22.54 7.46
C ASP A 81 18.07 22.19 6.07
N SER A 82 19.02 21.26 5.99
CA SER A 82 19.56 20.79 4.71
C SER A 82 18.51 20.06 3.89
N THR A 83 17.69 19.20 4.52
CA THR A 83 16.58 18.50 3.85
C THR A 83 15.54 19.52 3.37
N TYR A 84 15.21 20.52 4.20
CA TYR A 84 14.29 21.57 3.79
C TYR A 84 14.81 22.33 2.56
N GLN A 85 16.08 22.73 2.55
CA GLN A 85 16.69 23.43 1.41
C GLN A 85 16.77 22.58 0.14
N GLU A 86 16.92 21.26 0.27
CA GLU A 86 17.01 20.34 -0.86
C GLU A 86 15.65 20.12 -1.55
N TYR A 87 14.57 20.00 -0.77
CA TYR A 87 13.26 19.60 -1.30
C TYR A 87 12.22 20.73 -1.40
N VAL A 88 12.50 21.91 -0.83
CA VAL A 88 11.55 23.04 -0.80
C VAL A 88 12.04 24.20 -1.66
N ILE A 89 11.20 24.62 -2.60
CA ILE A 89 11.42 25.78 -3.49
C ILE A 89 10.63 26.97 -2.93
N GLN A 90 11.31 28.05 -2.57
CA GLN A 90 10.64 29.29 -2.12
C GLN A 90 10.25 30.14 -3.33
N LYS A 91 8.95 30.43 -3.51
CA LYS A 91 8.39 31.20 -4.65
C LYS A 91 8.19 32.69 -4.37
N GLY A 92 8.72 33.21 -3.26
CA GLY A 92 8.48 34.58 -2.80
C GLY A 92 7.11 34.72 -2.11
N ASN A 93 6.88 35.87 -1.44
CA ASN A 93 5.65 36.16 -0.69
C ASN A 93 5.27 35.09 0.37
N GLY A 94 6.25 34.39 0.93
CA GLY A 94 6.04 33.32 1.92
C GLY A 94 5.52 31.99 1.34
N ILE A 95 5.43 31.85 0.01
CA ILE A 95 4.96 30.63 -0.63
C ILE A 95 6.12 29.65 -0.81
N CYS A 96 5.89 28.39 -0.44
CA CYS A 96 6.82 27.27 -0.62
C CYS A 96 6.18 26.21 -1.53
N GLU A 97 6.98 25.58 -2.37
CA GLU A 97 6.59 24.52 -3.31
C GLU A 97 7.51 23.31 -3.13
N THR A 98 6.99 22.11 -3.36
CA THR A 98 7.79 20.88 -3.43
C THR A 98 7.22 19.96 -4.51
N LEU A 99 8.06 19.06 -5.04
CA LEU A 99 7.66 18.09 -6.05
C LEU A 99 7.69 16.68 -5.46
N ILE A 100 6.53 16.03 -5.41
CA ILE A 100 6.41 14.64 -4.99
C ILE A 100 6.15 13.78 -6.22
N THR A 101 7.02 12.79 -6.44
CA THR A 101 6.83 11.81 -7.52
C THR A 101 6.35 10.48 -6.95
N ILE A 102 5.21 9.99 -7.45
CA ILE A 102 4.66 8.69 -7.08
C ILE A 102 5.27 7.62 -8.00
N GLY A 103 6.15 6.79 -7.45
CA GLY A 103 6.78 5.68 -8.17
C GLY A 103 5.98 4.37 -8.11
N LYS A 104 6.51 3.33 -8.79
CA LYS A 104 6.04 1.93 -8.72
C LYS A 104 4.56 1.71 -9.09
N ILE A 105 4.01 2.49 -10.02
CA ILE A 105 2.69 2.23 -10.61
C ILE A 105 2.82 1.06 -11.60
N HIS A 106 2.21 -0.08 -11.29
CA HIS A 106 2.40 -1.33 -12.05
C HIS A 106 1.10 -2.07 -12.38
N CYS A 107 -0.06 -1.55 -11.96
CA CYS A 107 -1.36 -2.10 -12.35
C CYS A 107 -2.42 -1.01 -12.48
N SER A 108 -3.52 -1.31 -13.18
CA SER A 108 -4.67 -0.42 -13.35
C SER A 108 -5.29 0.00 -12.02
N ALA A 109 -5.25 -0.86 -11.01
CA ALA A 109 -5.74 -0.56 -9.68
C ALA A 109 -4.91 0.55 -9.00
N CYS A 110 -3.59 0.61 -9.22
CA CYS A 110 -2.73 1.70 -8.73
C CYS A 110 -3.06 3.04 -9.38
N VAL A 111 -3.28 3.05 -10.71
CA VAL A 111 -3.64 4.27 -11.45
C VAL A 111 -4.98 4.80 -10.94
N TRP A 112 -5.99 3.94 -10.87
CA TRP A 112 -7.31 4.32 -10.39
C TRP A 112 -7.28 4.87 -8.95
N LEU A 113 -6.45 4.28 -8.07
CA LEU A 113 -6.29 4.76 -6.70
C LEU A 113 -5.67 6.16 -6.66
N ASN A 114 -4.62 6.41 -7.43
CA ASN A 114 -3.98 7.73 -7.51
C ASN A 114 -4.96 8.78 -8.02
N GLU A 115 -5.72 8.49 -9.07
CA GLU A 115 -6.73 9.41 -9.60
C GLU A 115 -7.79 9.77 -8.56
N ARG A 116 -8.21 8.80 -7.73
CA ARG A 116 -9.25 9.03 -6.74
C ARG A 116 -8.76 9.77 -5.49
N VAL A 117 -7.52 9.51 -5.05
CA VAL A 117 -6.97 10.05 -3.80
C VAL A 117 -6.28 11.41 -4.00
N VAL A 118 -5.62 11.62 -5.13
CA VAL A 118 -4.83 12.85 -5.38
C VAL A 118 -5.68 13.95 -6.03
N SER A 119 -6.80 13.59 -6.68
CA SER A 119 -7.67 14.56 -7.36
C SER A 119 -8.84 15.07 -6.50
N GLU A 120 -8.89 14.68 -5.22
CA GLU A 120 -9.85 15.23 -4.24
C GLU A 120 -9.19 16.28 -3.34
#